data_AF-A0A7S4W5U0-F1
#
_entry.id   AF-A0A7S4W5U0-F1
#
_cell.length_a   1.000
_cell.length_b   1.000
_cell.length_c   1.000
_cell.angle_alpha   90.00
_cell.angle_beta   90.00
_cell.angle_gamma   90.00
#
_symmetry.space_group_name_H-M   'P 1'
#
loop_
_entity.id
_entity.type
_entity.pdbx_description
1 polymer ?
#
loop_
_entity_poly.entity_id
_entity_poly.type
_entity_poly.pdbx_seq_one_letter_code
_entity_poly.pdbx_strand_id
1 'polypeptide(L)'
;CNPPWVPYKPQVISDLAVYDNQNNDNHDNDNTTSMLSQFLSRAPKHLSQHGYIWLIMSDLAEIIGLRRKHELDELFATNRLEVVDIISSSKPIGNMKKMNNRNDPLYVGRSKETTKLYVLKHKSAS
;
A
#
# COMPACT_ATOMS: atom_id res chain seq x y z
N CYS A 1 1.96 5.37 8.12
CA CYS A 1 0.59 5.14 7.62
C CYS A 1 0.48 3.71 7.12
N ASN A 2 -0.53 2.97 7.55
CA ASN A 2 -0.90 1.68 6.97
C ASN A 2 -2.20 1.91 6.17
N PRO A 3 -2.11 2.19 4.86
CA PRO A 3 -3.29 2.38 4.04
C PRO A 3 -4.00 1.03 3.82
N PRO A 4 -5.25 1.02 3.37
CA PRO A 4 -6.10 -0.14 3.45
C PRO A 4 -6.41 -0.72 2.05
N TRP A 5 -6.06 -1.99 1.85
CA TRP A 5 -5.90 -2.64 0.54
C TRP A 5 -6.95 -3.72 0.25
N VAL A 6 -8.11 -3.63 0.88
CA VAL A 6 -9.10 -4.70 0.91
C VAL A 6 -10.30 -4.32 0.05
N PRO A 7 -10.71 -5.14 -0.94
CA PRO A 7 -11.94 -4.91 -1.68
C PRO A 7 -13.11 -5.28 -0.77
N TYR A 8 -13.66 -4.28 -0.10
CA TYR A 8 -14.96 -4.37 0.54
C TYR A 8 -15.77 -3.15 0.16
N LYS A 9 -17.04 -3.34 -0.18
CA LYS A 9 -17.94 -2.25 -0.56
C LYS A 9 -18.27 -1.47 0.72
N PRO A 10 -17.80 -0.21 0.88
CA PRO A 10 -18.00 0.57 2.10
C PRO A 10 -19.49 0.63 2.45
N GLN A 11 -19.85 0.27 3.68
CA GLN A 11 -21.23 0.32 4.16
C GLN A 11 -21.53 1.67 4.84
N VAL A 12 -20.50 2.40 5.29
CA VAL A 12 -20.61 3.69 5.99
C VAL A 12 -19.57 4.71 5.51
N ILE A 13 -19.77 6.02 5.69
CA ILE A 13 -18.84 7.06 5.18
C ILE A 13 -17.43 6.93 5.77
N SER A 14 -17.29 6.46 7.02
CA SER A 14 -15.99 6.18 7.64
C SER A 14 -15.21 5.06 6.98
N ASP A 15 -15.90 4.19 6.25
CA ASP A 15 -15.29 3.12 5.48
C ASP A 15 -14.49 3.70 4.30
N LEU A 16 -14.90 4.83 3.69
CA LEU A 16 -14.21 5.40 2.53
C LEU A 16 -12.75 5.83 2.81
N ALA A 17 -12.42 6.21 4.04
CA ALA A 17 -11.02 6.44 4.45
C ALA A 17 -10.19 5.14 4.49
N VAL A 18 -10.89 4.00 4.45
CA VAL A 18 -10.40 2.62 4.48
C VAL A 18 -10.49 1.96 3.08
N TYR A 19 -10.93 2.63 2.02
CA TYR A 19 -11.02 2.02 0.68
C TYR A 19 -10.45 2.95 -0.39
N ASP A 20 -9.33 2.54 -0.99
CA ASP A 20 -8.78 3.17 -2.20
C ASP A 20 -9.61 2.69 -3.40
N ASN A 21 -10.81 3.27 -3.56
CA ASN A 21 -11.69 2.92 -4.67
C ASN A 21 -10.99 3.25 -5.99
N GLN A 22 -10.93 2.26 -6.89
CA GLN A 22 -10.83 2.54 -8.31
C GLN A 22 -12.02 3.41 -8.70
N ASN A 23 -11.76 4.63 -9.18
CA ASN A 23 -12.80 5.47 -9.76
C ASN A 23 -13.20 4.87 -11.12
N ASN A 24 -14.10 3.89 -11.12
CA ASN A 24 -14.59 3.24 -12.34
C ASN A 24 -15.62 4.04 -13.15
N ASP A 25 -15.83 5.32 -12.84
CA ASP A 25 -16.82 6.16 -13.55
C ASP A 25 -16.22 7.32 -14.37
N ASN A 26 -14.89 7.36 -14.56
CA ASN A 26 -14.28 8.31 -15.49
C ASN A 26 -13.67 7.55 -16.68
N HIS A 27 -13.98 8.01 -17.88
CA HIS A 27 -13.54 7.50 -19.17
C HIS A 27 -12.05 7.76 -19.45
N ASP A 28 -11.20 7.67 -18.42
CA ASP A 28 -9.76 7.84 -18.47
C ASP A 28 -9.13 6.64 -17.77
N ASN A 29 -8.20 5.97 -18.45
CA ASN A 29 -7.49 4.75 -18.01
C ASN A 29 -6.56 4.97 -16.80
N ASP A 30 -7.00 5.67 -15.75
CA ASP A 30 -6.16 5.99 -14.59
C ASP A 30 -6.43 5.00 -13.44
N ASN A 31 -5.79 3.83 -13.54
CA ASN A 31 -5.80 2.78 -12.52
C ASN A 31 -4.85 3.10 -11.35
N THR A 32 -5.03 4.24 -10.69
CA THR A 32 -4.10 4.68 -9.63
C THR A 32 -4.74 4.64 -8.25
N THR A 33 -4.20 3.79 -7.37
CA THR A 33 -4.38 3.85 -5.90
C THR A 33 -4.05 5.26 -5.39
N SER A 34 -5.10 6.04 -5.11
CA SER A 34 -5.08 7.49 -4.98
C SER A 34 -4.37 7.93 -3.69
N MET A 35 -4.58 7.26 -2.56
CA MET A 35 -3.95 7.67 -1.30
C MET A 35 -2.45 7.42 -1.30
N LEU A 36 -2.03 6.24 -1.74
CA LEU A 36 -0.61 5.87 -1.78
C LEU A 36 0.16 6.73 -2.77
N SER A 37 -0.36 6.88 -3.99
CA SER A 37 0.26 7.70 -5.03
C SER A 37 0.36 9.17 -4.60
N GLN A 38 -0.70 9.71 -3.98
CA GLN A 38 -0.66 11.06 -3.42
C GLN A 38 0.31 11.20 -2.24
N PHE A 39 0.42 10.19 -1.37
CA PHE A 39 1.39 10.21 -0.29
C PHE A 39 2.82 10.21 -0.86
N LEU A 40 3.13 9.27 -1.76
CA LEU A 40 4.47 9.13 -2.35
C LEU A 40 4.87 10.34 -3.20
N SER A 41 3.94 11.06 -3.81
CA SER A 41 4.22 12.29 -4.57
C SER A 41 4.41 13.55 -3.72
N ARG A 42 3.90 13.56 -2.48
CA ARG A 42 4.01 14.71 -1.56
C ARG A 42 5.05 14.53 -0.48
N ALA A 43 5.18 13.33 0.09
CA ALA A 43 6.11 13.04 1.18
C ALA A 43 7.57 13.46 0.90
N PRO A 44 8.13 13.26 -0.32
CA PRO A 44 9.48 13.75 -0.65
C PRO A 44 9.65 15.27 -0.48
N LYS A 45 8.60 16.06 -0.70
CA LYS A 45 8.65 17.54 -0.54
C LYS A 45 8.78 17.98 0.91
N HIS A 46 8.53 17.09 1.87
CA HIS A 46 8.60 17.34 3.31
C HIS A 46 9.77 16.62 3.99
N LEU A 47 10.57 15.86 3.23
CA LEU A 47 11.75 15.20 3.74
C LEU A 47 12.89 16.22 3.93
N SER A 48 13.57 16.17 5.08
CA SER A 48 14.87 16.82 5.23
C SER A 48 15.92 16.15 4.35
N GLN A 49 17.08 16.79 4.14
CA GLN A 49 18.15 16.27 3.28
C GLN A 49 18.58 14.83 3.61
N HIS A 50 18.49 14.44 4.89
CA HIS A 50 18.80 13.10 5.38
C HIS A 50 17.59 12.40 6.02
N GLY A 51 16.38 12.83 5.66
CA GLY A 51 15.16 12.26 6.17
C GLY A 51 14.86 10.90 5.55
N TYR A 52 14.02 10.12 6.24
CA TYR A 52 13.52 8.84 5.77
C TYR A 52 11.99 8.79 5.82
N ILE A 53 11.41 8.06 4.88
CA ILE A 53 10.01 7.64 4.93
C ILE A 53 9.99 6.17 5.34
N TRP A 54 9.21 5.86 6.37
CA TRP A 54 8.94 4.49 6.79
C TRP A 54 7.53 4.11 6.35
N LEU A 55 7.45 3.19 5.40
CA LEU A 55 6.20 2.76 4.78
C LEU A 55 5.95 1.29 5.08
N ILE A 56 4.84 0.98 5.74
CA ILE A 56 4.43 -0.39 6.04
C ILE A 56 3.37 -0.80 5.02
N MET A 57 3.61 -1.91 4.32
CA MET A 57 2.74 -2.42 3.26
C MET A 57 2.49 -3.92 3.44
N SER A 58 1.25 -4.34 3.20
CA SER A 58 0.92 -5.74 2.97
C SER A 58 0.98 -6.04 1.46
N ASP A 59 1.46 -7.23 1.10
CA ASP A 59 1.35 -7.77 -0.26
C ASP A 59 -0.05 -8.34 -0.57
N LEU A 60 -1.02 -8.23 0.35
CA LEU A 60 -2.39 -8.72 0.16
C LEU A 60 -3.02 -8.22 -1.14
N ALA A 61 -2.85 -6.95 -1.49
CA ALA A 61 -3.35 -6.40 -2.75
C ALA A 61 -2.76 -7.10 -3.98
N GLU A 62 -1.52 -7.56 -3.92
CA GLU A 62 -0.91 -8.36 -4.99
C GLU A 62 -1.46 -9.79 -4.98
N ILE A 63 -1.64 -10.39 -3.80
CA ILE A 63 -2.20 -11.74 -3.65
C ILE A 63 -3.61 -11.84 -4.23
N ILE A 64 -4.43 -10.79 -4.06
CA ILE A 64 -5.81 -10.76 -4.54
C ILE A 64 -5.98 -10.05 -5.90
N GLY A 65 -4.87 -9.65 -6.53
CA GLY A 65 -4.85 -9.11 -7.89
C GLY A 65 -5.32 -7.64 -8.04
N LEU A 66 -5.39 -6.87 -6.96
CA LEU A 66 -5.72 -5.43 -7.01
C LEU A 66 -4.52 -4.52 -7.31
N ARG A 67 -3.30 -4.99 -7.08
CA ARG A 67 -2.06 -4.27 -7.39
C ARG A 67 -1.13 -5.18 -8.19
N ARG A 68 -0.46 -4.65 -9.21
CA ARG A 68 0.52 -5.42 -9.98
C ARG A 68 1.74 -5.73 -9.11
N LYS A 69 2.40 -6.86 -9.39
CA LYS A 69 3.75 -7.09 -8.87
C LYS A 69 4.67 -5.95 -9.30
N HIS A 70 5.56 -5.52 -8.41
CA HIS A 70 6.53 -4.43 -8.63
C HIS A 70 5.94 -3.01 -8.79
N GLU A 71 4.62 -2.83 -8.69
CA GLU A 71 4.01 -1.50 -8.81
C GLU A 71 4.51 -0.53 -7.73
N LEU A 72 4.83 -1.02 -6.52
CA LEU A 72 5.46 -0.20 -5.48
C LEU A 72 6.85 0.30 -5.90
N ASP A 73 7.65 -0.56 -6.54
CA ASP A 73 9.00 -0.21 -6.99
C ASP A 73 8.92 0.88 -8.07
N GLU A 74 7.96 0.76 -9.00
CA GLU A 74 7.65 1.76 -10.03
C GLU A 74 7.19 3.09 -9.41
N LEU A 75 6.31 3.05 -8.40
CA LEU A 75 5.84 4.23 -7.69
C LEU A 75 6.98 4.93 -6.94
N PHE A 76 7.89 4.20 -6.29
CA PHE A 76 9.05 4.80 -5.64
C PHE A 76 9.96 5.48 -6.65
N ALA A 77 10.29 4.79 -7.75
CA ALA A 77 11.15 5.34 -8.79
C ALA A 77 10.56 6.62 -9.42
N THR A 78 9.27 6.61 -9.75
CA THR A 78 8.54 7.76 -10.32
C THR A 78 8.59 8.98 -9.39
N ASN A 79 8.57 8.75 -8.08
CA ASN A 79 8.59 9.80 -7.06
C ASN A 79 10.01 10.16 -6.56
N ARG A 80 11.05 9.72 -7.28
CA ARG A 80 12.47 9.96 -6.93
C ARG A 80 12.81 9.48 -5.52
N LEU A 81 12.20 8.39 -5.10
CA LEU A 81 12.51 7.70 -3.85
C LEU A 81 13.37 6.46 -4.14
N GLU A 82 14.29 6.17 -3.24
CA GLU A 82 15.07 4.94 -3.26
C GLU A 82 14.86 4.12 -1.98
N VAL A 83 14.83 2.80 -2.13
CA VAL A 83 14.73 1.86 -1.02
C VAL A 83 16.09 1.67 -0.38
N VAL A 84 16.19 1.99 0.90
CA VAL A 84 17.40 1.85 1.72
C VAL A 84 17.42 0.50 2.43
N ASP A 85 16.25 0.07 2.91
CA ASP A 85 16.10 -1.20 3.61
C ASP A 85 14.66 -1.72 3.47
N ILE A 86 14.51 -3.04 3.59
CA ILE A 86 13.23 -3.74 3.62
C ILE A 86 13.25 -4.75 4.75
N ILE A 87 12.40 -4.53 5.75
CA ILE A 87 12.20 -5.47 6.85
C ILE A 87 10.88 -6.19 6.64
N SER A 88 10.91 -7.51 6.50
CA SER A 88 9.71 -8.32 6.25
C SER A 88 9.31 -9.15 7.48
N SER A 89 8.00 -9.21 7.74
CA SER A 89 7.37 -10.15 8.67
C SER A 89 6.38 -11.03 7.92
N SER A 90 6.59 -12.35 7.96
CA SER A 90 5.64 -13.36 7.47
C SER A 90 4.45 -13.54 8.41
N LYS A 91 4.48 -12.92 9.60
CA LYS A 91 3.32 -12.81 10.47
C LYS A 91 2.56 -11.55 10.06
N PRO A 92 1.30 -11.66 9.58
CA PRO A 92 0.48 -10.49 9.34
C PRO A 92 0.32 -9.70 10.65
N ILE A 93 0.67 -8.41 10.60
CA ILE A 93 0.63 -7.48 11.75
C ILE A 93 -0.81 -6.95 11.97
N GLY A 94 -1.80 -7.56 11.31
CA GLY A 94 -3.19 -7.10 11.25
C GLY A 94 -4.12 -7.64 12.34
N ASN A 95 -5.41 -7.45 12.12
CA ASN A 95 -6.46 -7.91 13.04
C ASN A 95 -6.56 -9.44 13.03
N MET A 96 -5.92 -10.08 14.01
CA MET A 96 -5.91 -11.54 14.18
C MET A 96 -7.31 -12.17 14.17
N LYS A 97 -8.36 -11.44 14.58
CA LYS A 97 -9.74 -11.94 14.51
C LYS A 97 -10.23 -12.11 13.07
N LYS A 98 -9.89 -11.19 12.17
CA LYS A 98 -10.23 -11.31 10.73
C LYS A 98 -9.45 -12.43 10.06
N MET A 99 -8.19 -12.62 10.46
CA MET A 99 -7.35 -13.72 9.95
C MET A 99 -7.88 -15.10 10.33
N ASN A 100 -8.55 -15.25 11.47
CA ASN A 100 -9.11 -16.54 11.89
C ASN A 100 -10.57 -16.75 11.45
N ASN A 101 -11.19 -15.75 10.81
CA ASN A 101 -12.56 -15.85 10.34
C ASN A 101 -12.61 -16.50 8.95
N ARG A 102 -12.94 -17.78 8.89
CA ARG A 102 -13.09 -18.53 7.63
C ARG A 102 -14.21 -18.01 6.73
N ASN A 103 -15.13 -17.22 7.26
CA ASN A 103 -16.19 -16.57 6.49
C ASN A 103 -15.75 -15.23 5.87
N ASP A 104 -14.53 -14.75 6.15
CA ASP A 104 -13.95 -13.58 5.45
C ASP A 104 -13.56 -14.01 4.02
N PRO A 105 -14.09 -13.38 2.96
CA PRO A 105 -13.69 -13.66 1.57
C PRO A 105 -12.18 -13.52 1.33
N LEU A 106 -11.48 -12.75 2.16
CA LEU A 106 -10.03 -12.56 2.10
C LEU A 106 -9.24 -13.52 2.99
N TYR A 107 -9.86 -14.46 3.69
CA TYR A 107 -9.19 -15.38 4.61
C TYR A 107 -7.97 -16.06 3.97
N VAL A 108 -8.14 -16.56 2.74
CA VAL A 108 -7.05 -17.22 1.99
C VAL A 108 -5.90 -16.25 1.68
N GLY A 109 -6.21 -15.00 1.35
CA GLY A 109 -5.19 -13.97 1.12
C GLY A 109 -4.49 -13.55 2.42
N ARG A 110 -5.26 -13.23 3.46
CA ARG A 110 -4.77 -12.84 4.79
C ARG A 110 -3.90 -13.91 5.44
N SER A 111 -4.18 -15.19 5.22
CA SER A 111 -3.37 -16.29 5.75
C SER A 111 -1.99 -16.40 5.10
N LYS A 112 -1.78 -15.75 3.95
CA LYS A 112 -0.53 -15.79 3.17
C LYS A 112 0.17 -14.42 3.09
N GLU A 113 -0.47 -13.36 3.57
CA GLU A 113 0.05 -12.00 3.40
C GLU A 113 1.34 -11.80 4.21
N THR A 114 2.32 -11.15 3.57
CA THR A 114 3.54 -10.68 4.21
C THR A 114 3.44 -9.18 4.37
N THR A 115 3.77 -8.69 5.57
CA THR A 115 3.91 -7.25 5.82
C THR A 115 5.37 -6.87 5.72
N LYS A 116 5.67 -5.83 4.95
CA LYS A 116 7.01 -5.26 4.77
C LYS A 116 7.04 -3.82 5.27
N LEU A 117 8.09 -3.47 6.00
CA LEU A 117 8.50 -2.09 6.26
C LEU A 117 9.56 -1.71 5.24
N TYR A 118 9.25 -0.73 4.41
CA TYR A 118 10.18 -0.09 3.49
C TYR A 118 10.75 1.15 4.15
N VAL A 119 12.07 1.27 4.15
CA VAL A 119 12.78 2.50 4.52
C VAL A 119 13.20 3.19 3.23
N LEU A 120 12.60 4.34 2.96
CA LEU A 120 12.85 5.11 1.73
C LEU A 120 13.56 6.42 2.04
N LYS A 121 14.34 6.92 1.10
CA LYS A 121 14.91 8.28 1.13
C LYS A 121 14.85 8.92 -0.26
N HIS A 122 15.23 10.19 -0.37
CA HIS A 122 15.44 10.84 -1.66
C HIS A 122 16.52 10.10 -2.46
N LYS A 123 16.20 9.78 -3.73
CA LYS A 123 17.19 9.30 -4.68
C LYS A 123 18.15 10.43 -5.00
N SER A 124 19.44 10.21 -4.72
CA SER A 124 20.48 11.18 -5.06
C SER A 124 20.54 11.38 -6.59
N ALA A 125 20.79 12.62 -7.04
CA ALA A 125 21.06 12.86 -8.45
C ALA A 125 22.38 12.14 -8.82
N SER A 126 22.33 11.27 -9.84
CA SER A 126 23.51 10.66 -10.44
C SER A 126 24.25 11.64 -11.33
#